data_AF-A0AAW5RLM7-F1
#
_entry.id   AF-A0AAW5RLM7-F1
#
_cell.length_a   1.000
_cell.length_b   1.000
_cell.length_c   1.000
_cell.angle_alpha   90.00
_cell.angle_beta   90.00
_cell.angle_gamma   90.00
#
_symmetry.space_group_name_H-M   'P 1'
#
loop_
_entity.id
_entity.type
_entity.pdbx_description
1 polymer ?
#
loop_
_entity_poly.entity_id
_entity_poly.type
_entity_poly.pdbx_seq_one_letter_code
_entity_poly.pdbx_strand_id
1 'polypeptide(L)' 'VLWSATVASVIPMVLRRFRIDPAVVSAPFIATLVDGTGLIIYFEIAKLILPDLQ' A
#
# COMPACT_ATOMS: atom_id res chain seq x y z
N VAL A 1 7.51 -2.91 -6.11
CA VAL A 1 6.88 -2.67 -7.42
C VAL A 1 5.54 -3.38 -7.56
N LEU A 2 5.45 -4.70 -7.37
CA LEU A 2 4.17 -5.42 -7.41
C LEU A 2 3.14 -4.84 -6.43
N TRP A 3 3.52 -4.69 -5.15
CA TRP A 3 2.65 -4.10 -4.12
C TRP A 3 2.10 -2.71 -4.49
N SER A 4 2.98 -1.79 -4.88
CA SER A 4 2.59 -0.42 -5.23
C SER A 4 1.67 -0.37 -6.45
N ALA A 5 1.91 -1.20 -7.46
CA ALA A 5 1.05 -1.30 -8.65
C ALA A 5 -0.33 -1.86 -8.32
N THR A 6 -0.42 -2.87 -7.45
CA THR A 6 -1.69 -3.42 -6.97
C THR A 6 -2.47 -2.36 -6.19
N VAL A 7 -1.84 -1.69 -5.23
CA VAL A 7 -2.52 -0.67 -4.41
C VAL A 7 -3.02 0.50 -5.27
N ALA A 8 -2.16 1.02 -6.16
CA ALA A 8 -2.50 2.14 -7.02
C ALA A 8 -3.62 1.83 -8.04
N SER A 9 -3.77 0.56 -8.46
CA SER A 9 -4.85 0.15 -9.36
C SER A 9 -6.14 -0.22 -8.62
N VAL A 10 -6.04 -0.84 -7.44
CA VAL A 10 -7.20 -1.31 -6.67
C VAL A 10 -7.90 -0.16 -5.95
N ILE A 11 -7.18 0.78 -5.33
CA ILE A 11 -7.77 1.89 -4.56
C ILE A 11 -8.80 2.67 -5.39
N PRO A 12 -8.49 3.16 -6.61
CA PRO A 12 -9.47 3.90 -7.43
C PRO A 12 -10.70 3.07 -7.78
N MET A 13 -10.52 1.76 -8.01
CA MET A 13 -11.61 0.85 -8.36
C MET A 13 -12.56 0.63 -7.18
N VAL A 14 -12.01 0.49 -5.97
CA VAL A 14 -12.75 0.36 -4.71
C VAL A 14 -13.53 1.65 -4.42
N LEU A 15 -12.89 2.82 -4.52
CA LEU A 15 -13.55 4.11 -4.29
C LEU A 15 -14.74 4.32 -5.23
N ARG A 16 -14.55 4.03 -6.53
CA ARG A 16 -15.63 4.07 -7.51
C ARG A 16 -16.79 3.14 -7.15
N ARG A 17 -16.52 1.97 -6.56
CA ARG A 17 -17.55 1.02 -6.13
C ARG A 17 -18.40 1.55 -4.97
N PHE A 18 -17.81 2.35 -4.09
CA PHE A 18 -18.46 3.04 -2.98
C PHE A 18 -19.06 4.40 -3.36
N ARG A 19 -19.04 4.77 -4.65
CA ARG A 19 -19.44 6.10 -5.15
C ARG A 19 -18.63 7.26 -4.54
N ILE A 20 -17.41 6.99 -4.10
CA ILE A 20 -16.44 8.01 -3.71
C ILE A 20 -15.66 8.40 -4.96
N ASP A 21 -15.48 9.70 -5.19
CA ASP A 21 -14.72 10.18 -6.33
C ASP A 21 -13.25 9.74 -6.19
N PRO A 22 -12.68 8.92 -7.08
CA PRO A 22 -11.27 8.58 -7.00
C PRO A 22 -10.35 9.81 -7.06
N ALA A 23 -10.82 10.95 -7.61
CA ALA A 23 -10.08 12.21 -7.59
C ALA A 23 -9.94 12.83 -6.20
N VAL A 24 -10.81 12.50 -5.22
CA VAL A 24 -10.60 12.96 -3.83
C VAL A 24 -9.43 12.25 -3.15
N VAL A 25 -8.99 11.12 -3.68
CA VAL A 25 -7.79 10.44 -3.21
C VAL A 25 -6.60 10.89 -4.05
N SER A 26 -5.78 11.76 -3.46
CA SER A 26 -4.66 12.38 -4.17
C SER A 26 -3.51 11.38 -4.39
N ALA A 27 -2.73 11.57 -5.45
CA ALA A 27 -1.52 10.78 -5.68
C ALA A 27 -0.54 10.78 -4.48
N PRO A 28 -0.34 11.90 -3.75
CA PRO A 28 0.40 11.90 -2.48
C PRO A 28 -0.14 10.96 -1.41
N PHE A 29 -1.47 10.79 -1.29
CA PHE A 29 -2.06 9.87 -0.31
C PHE A 29 -1.76 8.41 -0.65
N ILE A 30 -1.84 8.04 -1.93
CA ILE A 30 -1.49 6.68 -2.37
C ILE A 30 -0.01 6.42 -2.10
N ALA A 31 0.85 7.41 -2.32
CA ALA A 31 2.28 7.30 -2.04
C ALA A 31 2.57 7.05 -0.55
N THR A 32 1.95 7.80 0.37
CA THR A 32 2.16 7.59 1.82
C THR A 32 1.65 6.24 2.30
N LEU A 33 0.51 5.78 1.77
CA LEU A 33 -0.02 4.45 2.07
C LEU A 33 0.93 3.35 1.61
N VAL A 34 1.41 3.44 0.37
CA VAL A 34 2.34 2.47 -0.21
C VAL A 34 3.66 2.46 0.55
N ASP A 35 4.18 3.62 0.96
CA ASP A 35 5.41 3.71 1.76
C ASP A 35 5.24 3.06 3.13
N GLY A 36 4.20 3.43 3.88
CA GLY A 36 3.95 2.87 5.21
C GLY A 36 3.72 1.36 5.19
N THR A 37 2.84 0.89 4.29
CA THR A 37 2.55 -0.54 4.15
C THR A 37 3.72 -1.32 3.56
N GLY A 38 4.50 -0.71 2.66
CA GLY A 38 5.72 -1.29 2.11
C GLY A 38 6.79 -1.54 3.17
N LEU A 39 6.96 -0.61 4.11
CA LEU A 39 7.85 -0.80 5.26
C LEU A 39 7.38 -1.94 6.17
N ILE A 40 6.07 -2.04 6.43
CA ILE A 40 5.52 -3.17 7.20
C ILE A 40 5.86 -4.49 6.51
N ILE A 41 5.58 -4.62 5.20
CA ILE A 41 5.91 -5.83 4.44
C ILE A 41 7.42 -6.12 4.50
N TYR A 42 8.26 -5.10 4.36
CA TYR A 42 9.71 -5.24 4.44
C TYR A 42 10.15 -5.79 5.79
N PHE A 43 9.68 -5.21 6.90
CA PHE A 43 10.05 -5.66 8.24
C PHE A 43 9.48 -7.02 8.59
N GLU A 44 8.28 -7.37 8.11
CA GLU A 44 7.73 -8.72 8.28
C GLU A 44 8.58 -9.77 7.53
N ILE A 45 8.99 -9.48 6.30
CA ILE A 45 9.93 -10.35 5.58
C ILE A 45 11.28 -10.42 6.31
N ALA A 46 11.78 -9.30 6.82
CA ALA A 46 13.02 -9.27 7.58
C ALA A 46 12.95 -10.14 8.83
N LYS A 47 11.84 -10.13 9.59
CA LYS A 47 11.62 -11.01 10.75
C LYS A 47 11.59 -12.49 10.36
N LEU A 48 10.98 -12.82 9.22
CA LEU A 48 10.91 -14.21 8.74
C LEU A 48 12.27 -14.75 8.30
N ILE A 49 13.11 -13.89 7.72
CA ILE A 49 14.44 -14.28 7.20
C ILE A 49 15.51 -14.19 8.29
N LEU A 50 15.41 -13.22 9.19
CA LEU A 50 16.33 -12.99 10.29
C LEU A 50 15.57 -13.13 11.63
N PRO A 51 15.40 -14.38 12.12
CA PRO A 51 14.60 -14.66 13.31
C PRO A 51 15.17 -14.03 14.58
N ASP A 52 16.47 -13.71 14.61
CA ASP A 52 17.14 -13.03 15.74
C ASP A 52 16.85 -11.51 15.83
N LEU A 53 15.93 -10.98 15.02
CA LEU A 53 15.53 -9.57 15.06
C LEU A 53 14.47 -9.26 16.15
N GLN A 54 14.08 -10.24 16.99
CA GLN A 54 13.17 -10.11 18.13
C GLN A 54 13.94 -10.13 19.45
#